data_AF-A0A1V6I125-F1
#
_entry.id   AF-A0A1V6I125-F1
#
_cell.length_a   1.000
_cell.length_b   1.000
_cell.length_c   1.000
_cell.angle_alpha   90.00
_cell.angle_beta   90.00
_cell.angle_gamma   90.00
#
_symmetry.space_group_name_H-M   'P 1'
#
loop_
_entity.id
_entity.type
_entity.pdbx_description
1 polymer ?
#
loop_
_entity_poly.entity_id
_entity_poly.type
_entity_poly.pdbx_seq_one_letter_code
_entity_poly.pdbx_strand_id
1 'polypeptide(L)' 'MKGLKSAPESDRNKIAKAAAEWADGDSVAISIALGCDYFCTRDQAKGAGNKSVLSAANLAWLSADYCFKTILPEDLAKLI' A
#
# COMPACT_ATOMS: atom_id res chain seq x y z
N MET A 1 14.32 21.10 14.50
CA MET A 1 14.00 19.66 14.39
C MET A 1 14.94 19.05 13.36
N LYS A 2 15.86 18.15 13.75
CA LYS A 2 16.72 17.41 12.81
C LYS A 2 15.90 16.24 12.26
N GLY A 3 15.22 16.46 11.12
CA GLY A 3 14.38 15.45 10.47
C GLY A 3 15.17 14.58 9.48
N LEU A 4 14.49 14.00 8.49
CA LEU A 4 15.07 13.19 7.39
C LEU A 4 16.35 13.77 6.76
N LYS A 5 16.51 15.09 6.77
CA LYS A 5 17.69 15.79 6.24
C LYS A 5 19.00 15.45 6.94
N SER A 6 18.97 14.97 8.19
CA SER A 6 20.16 14.54 8.93
C SER A 6 20.41 13.04 8.92
N ALA A 7 19.60 12.25 8.21
CA ALA A 7 19.83 10.82 8.09
C ALA A 7 21.11 10.53 7.29
N PRO A 8 21.89 9.49 7.67
CA PRO A 8 23.00 9.01 6.86
C PRO A 8 22.57 8.76 5.42
N GLU A 9 23.40 9.12 4.45
CA GLU A 9 23.06 8.95 3.03
C GLU A 9 22.80 7.48 2.69
N SER A 10 23.54 6.56 3.32
CA SER A 10 23.36 5.11 3.22
C SER A 10 21.97 4.60 3.66
N ASP A 11 21.26 5.36 4.49
CA ASP A 11 19.95 4.97 5.01
C ASP A 11 18.78 5.67 4.32
N ARG A 12 19.02 6.69 3.49
CA ARG A 12 17.96 7.44 2.79
C ARG A 12 16.99 6.53 2.04
N ASN A 13 17.51 5.56 1.29
CA ASN A 13 16.68 4.60 0.55
C ASN A 13 15.90 3.66 1.46
N LYS A 14 16.48 3.23 2.60
CA LYS A 14 15.77 2.37 3.56
C LYS A 14 14.62 3.12 4.21
N ILE A 15 14.87 4.38 4.59
CA ILE A 15 13.86 5.23 5.21
C ILE A 15 12.74 5.55 4.22
N ALA A 16 13.09 5.89 2.96
CA ALA A 16 12.10 6.13 1.92
C ALA A 16 11.21 4.90 1.69
N LYS A 17 11.79 3.69 1.62
CA LYS A 17 11.04 2.44 1.50
C LYS A 17 10.14 2.17 2.71
N ALA A 18 10.64 2.40 3.93
CA ALA A 18 9.87 2.22 5.14
C ALA A 18 8.68 3.20 5.23
N ALA A 19 8.89 4.46 4.83
CA ALA A 19 7.83 5.46 4.78
C ALA A 19 6.78 5.14 3.70
N ALA A 20 7.20 4.67 2.53
CA ALA A 20 6.29 4.24 1.48
C ALA A 20 5.42 3.06 1.92
N GLU A 21 6.04 2.02 2.49
CA GLU A 21 5.32 0.84 2.98
C GLU A 21 4.36 1.19 4.14
N TRP A 22 4.76 2.10 5.03
CA TRP A 22 3.89 2.61 6.07
C TRP A 22 2.67 3.35 5.49
N ALA A 23 2.87 4.21 4.49
CA ALA A 23 1.79 4.95 3.85
C ALA A 23 0.81 4.04 3.09
N ASP A 24 1.32 2.99 2.44
CA ASP A 24 0.47 1.98 1.79
C ASP A 24 -0.37 1.24 2.84
N GLY A 25 0.25 0.82 3.95
CA GLY A 25 -0.44 0.13 5.04
C GLY A 25 -1.52 0.99 5.69
N ASP A 26 -1.25 2.26 5.94
CA ASP A 26 -2.22 3.22 6.49
C ASP A 26 -3.40 3.44 5.53
N SER A 27 -3.11 3.58 4.24
CA SER A 27 -4.15 3.75 3.21
C SER A 27 -5.06 2.51 3.09
N VAL A 28 -4.50 1.30 3.20
CA VAL A 28 -5.27 0.05 3.25
C VAL A 28 -6.14 0.02 4.51
N ALA A 29 -5.57 0.32 5.67
CA ALA A 29 -6.31 0.31 6.94
C ALA A 29 -7.48 1.30 6.93
N ILE A 30 -7.26 2.52 6.43
CA ILE A 30 -8.31 3.54 6.28
C ILE A 30 -9.41 3.06 5.33
N SER A 31 -9.03 2.47 4.19
CA SER A 31 -10.00 1.96 3.20
C SER A 31 -10.91 0.88 3.80
N ILE A 32 -10.35 -0.04 4.60
CA ILE A 32 -11.10 -1.05 5.33
C ILE A 32 -12.01 -0.40 6.39
N ALA A 33 -11.47 0.52 7.20
CA ALA A 33 -12.22 1.17 8.26
C ALA A 33 -13.40 2.01 7.75
N LEU A 34 -13.24 2.64 6.58
CA LEU A 34 -14.30 3.41 5.92
C LEU A 34 -15.28 2.53 5.13
N GLY A 35 -15.03 1.22 5.01
CA GLY A 35 -15.87 0.29 4.25
C GLY A 35 -15.91 0.60 2.76
N CYS A 36 -14.79 1.06 2.17
CA CYS A 36 -14.71 1.31 0.74
C CYS A 36 -14.94 0.01 -0.06
N ASP A 37 -15.72 0.08 -1.14
CA ASP A 37 -15.95 -1.08 -2.01
C ASP A 37 -14.67 -1.57 -2.70
N TYR A 38 -13.82 -0.62 -3.12
CA TYR A 38 -12.55 -0.90 -3.79
C TYR A 38 -11.45 0.06 -3.36
N PHE A 39 -10.24 -0.47 -3.26
CA PHE A 39 -9.01 0.30 -3.18
C PHE A 39 -8.40 0.46 -4.58
N CYS A 40 -8.44 1.67 -5.13
CA CYS A 40 -7.95 1.94 -6.48
C CYS A 40 -6.42 2.08 -6.50
N THR A 41 -5.72 1.14 -7.11
CA THR A 41 -4.25 1.16 -7.19
C THR A 41 -3.74 0.44 -8.43
N ARG A 42 -2.58 0.88 -8.94
CA ARG A 42 -1.79 0.13 -9.93
C ARG A 42 -0.65 -0.66 -9.30
N ASP A 43 -0.46 -0.50 -7.99
CA ASP A 43 0.63 -1.16 -7.30
C ASP A 43 0.33 -2.65 -7.16
N GLN A 44 1.34 -3.45 -7.51
CA GLN A 44 1.33 -4.91 -7.49
C GLN A 44 2.57 -5.44 -6.75
N ALA A 45 3.17 -4.62 -5.87
CA ALA A 45 4.33 -4.94 -5.04
C ALA A 45 5.55 -5.49 -5.81
N LYS A 46 5.72 -5.13 -7.09
CA LYS A 46 6.74 -5.72 -7.98
C LYS A 46 8.18 -5.56 -7.46
N GLY A 47 8.46 -4.51 -6.68
CA GLY A 47 9.79 -4.24 -6.12
C GLY A 47 10.01 -4.64 -4.65
N ALA A 48 8.93 -4.81 -3.87
CA ALA A 48 8.98 -5.12 -2.45
C ALA A 48 8.72 -6.61 -2.16
N GLY A 49 8.11 -7.32 -3.10
CA GLY A 49 7.77 -8.74 -2.98
C GLY A 49 6.84 -8.99 -1.79
N ASN A 50 7.06 -10.10 -1.09
CA ASN A 50 6.19 -10.55 0.01
C ASN A 50 6.17 -9.64 1.25
N LYS A 51 7.04 -8.61 1.32
CA LYS A 51 7.07 -7.68 2.45
C LYS A 51 6.08 -6.53 2.32
N SER A 52 5.50 -6.34 1.14
CA SER A 52 4.51 -5.29 0.93
C SER A 52 3.12 -5.71 1.35
N VAL A 53 2.37 -4.80 1.95
CA VAL A 53 0.93 -4.94 2.23
C VAL A 53 0.13 -5.23 0.95
N LEU A 54 0.61 -4.77 -0.21
CA LEU A 54 0.00 -5.02 -1.52
C LEU A 54 0.60 -6.24 -2.24
N SER A 55 1.35 -7.09 -1.54
CA SER A 55 1.81 -8.36 -2.10
C SER A 55 0.66 -9.34 -2.33
N ALA A 56 0.79 -10.24 -3.31
CA ALA A 56 -0.28 -11.18 -3.64
C ALA A 56 -0.73 -12.03 -2.42
N ALA A 57 0.20 -12.45 -1.56
CA ALA A 57 -0.12 -13.20 -0.35
C ALA A 57 -0.91 -12.35 0.67
N ASN A 58 -0.49 -11.09 0.86
CA ASN A 58 -1.18 -10.19 1.79
C ASN A 58 -2.52 -9.73 1.25
N LEU A 59 -2.67 -9.51 -0.06
CA LEU A 59 -3.96 -9.23 -0.69
C LEU A 59 -4.93 -10.40 -0.56
N ALA A 60 -4.45 -11.64 -0.67
CA ALA A 60 -5.29 -12.82 -0.43
C ALA A 60 -5.79 -12.89 1.02
N TRP A 61 -4.91 -12.62 1.99
CA TRP A 61 -5.28 -12.51 3.40
C TRP A 61 -6.27 -11.36 3.67
N LEU A 62 -5.99 -10.16 3.16
CA LEU A 62 -6.82 -8.97 3.33
C LEU A 62 -8.22 -9.17 2.72
N SER A 63 -8.30 -9.84 1.57
CA SER A 63 -9.57 -10.18 0.93
C SER A 63 -10.37 -11.19 1.75
N ALA A 64 -9.72 -12.23 2.30
CA ALA A 64 -10.38 -13.27 3.07
C ALA A 64 -10.91 -12.76 4.43
N ASP A 65 -10.11 -11.97 5.14
CA ASP A 65 -10.40 -11.60 6.53
C ASP A 65 -11.15 -10.25 6.64
N TYR A 66 -10.95 -9.35 5.67
CA TYR A 66 -11.44 -7.97 5.73
C TYR A 66 -12.25 -7.54 4.50
N CYS A 67 -12.57 -8.46 3.58
CA CYS A 67 -13.26 -8.16 2.32
C CYS A 67 -12.56 -7.09 1.46
N PHE A 68 -11.26 -6.86 1.66
CA PHE A 68 -10.50 -5.84 0.94
C PHE A 68 -10.30 -6.25 -0.52
N LYS A 69 -10.68 -5.35 -1.44
CA LYS A 69 -10.58 -5.57 -2.89
C LYS A 69 -9.85 -4.42 -3.54
N THR A 70 -8.92 -4.73 -4.44
CA THR A 70 -8.26 -3.73 -5.28
C THR A 70 -8.94 -3.63 -6.63
N ILE A 71 -8.91 -2.44 -7.24
CA ILE A 71 -9.36 -2.21 -8.62
C ILE A 71 -8.32 -1.37 -9.38
N LEU A 72 -8.16 -1.62 -10.67
CA LEU A 72 -7.35 -0.75 -11.52
C LEU A 72 -8.12 0.54 -11.85
N PRO A 73 -7.45 1.69 -12.01
CA PRO A 73 -8.11 2.95 -12.36
C PRO A 73 -8.99 2.86 -13.62
N GLU A 74 -8.52 2.15 -14.64
CA GLU A 74 -9.24 1.90 -15.89
C GLU A 74 -10.52 1.06 -15.72
N ASP A 75 -10.58 0.18 -14.70
CA ASP A 75 -11.78 -0.60 -14.42
C ASP A 75 -12.74 0.16 -13.51
N LEU A 76 -12.22 0.93 -12.55
CA LEU A 76 -13.04 1.83 -11.75
C LEU A 76 -13.75 2.87 -12.63
N ALA A 77 -13.06 3.41 -13.64
CA ALA A 77 -13.63 4.37 -14.58
C ALA A 77 -14.79 3.82 -15.44
N LYS A 78 -15.00 2.50 -15.47
CA LYS A 78 -16.12 1.85 -16.19
C LYS A 78 -17.32 1.56 -15.29
N LEU A 79 -17.19 1.76 -13.97
CA LEU A 79 -18.27 1.55 -13.00
C LEU A 79 -19.19 2.77 -12.84
N ILE A 80 -18.86 3.88 -13.52
CA ILE A 80 -19.58 5.16 -13.51
C ILE A 80 -20.37 5.38 -14.79
#